data_AF-A0A1Y1Y1G9-F1
#
_entry.id   AF-A0A1Y1Y1G9-F1
#
_cell.length_a   1.000
_cell.length_b   1.000
_cell.length_c   1.000
_cell.angle_alpha   90.00
_cell.angle_beta   90.00
_cell.angle_gamma   90.00
#
_symmetry.space_group_name_H-M   'P 1'
#
loop_
_entity.id
_entity.type
_entity.pdbx_description
1 polymer ?
#
loop_
_entity_poly.entity_id
_entity_poly.type
_entity_poly.pdbx_seq_one_letter_code
_entity_poly.pdbx_strand_id
1 'polypeptide(L)'
;MVKRCEYGCIQNKPGSPDYCNKSGDQAIGGDNQRNPKCSGGTDPNTNGTDTYTSTIGVANFPLTFRFRNGQCTDWADARYAQITGHHISWYGDARLWTARALASGQWTVSKSPKVPSIIVLQPGAQGAGGPGHVAVVETINEDKSVYTSNYNFRFGGKGGVGILSYGDFRPGDGVDFIWRDK
;
A
#
# COMPACT_ATOMS: atom_id res chain seq x y z
N MET A 1 -5.90 17.80 10.48
CA MET A 1 -7.05 17.26 9.71
C MET A 1 -6.53 16.86 8.34
N VAL A 2 -6.30 15.56 8.09
CA VAL A 2 -5.72 15.10 6.81
C VAL A 2 -6.85 15.00 5.79
N LYS A 3 -6.78 15.82 4.73
CA LYS A 3 -7.76 15.82 3.64
C LYS A 3 -7.56 14.59 2.76
N ARG A 4 -8.68 13.95 2.40
CA ARG A 4 -8.79 12.69 1.63
C ARG A 4 -8.84 12.98 0.13
N CYS A 5 -8.24 12.12 -0.69
CA CYS A 5 -8.39 12.15 -2.15
C CYS A 5 -9.54 11.25 -2.60
N GLU A 6 -10.45 11.80 -3.40
CA GLU A 6 -11.58 11.02 -3.90
C GLU A 6 -11.20 10.19 -5.13
N TYR A 7 -10.28 10.65 -6.00
CA TYR A 7 -9.87 9.93 -7.24
C TYR A 7 -8.46 10.30 -7.82
N GLY A 8 -7.50 10.78 -7.02
CA GLY A 8 -6.25 11.41 -7.53
C GLY A 8 -5.05 10.49 -7.81
N CYS A 9 -4.23 10.86 -8.81
CA CYS A 9 -2.96 10.21 -9.20
C CYS A 9 -1.90 10.23 -8.07
N ILE A 10 -1.10 9.15 -7.98
CA ILE A 10 0.02 9.01 -7.02
C ILE A 10 1.18 9.92 -7.47
N GLN A 11 1.43 11.02 -6.75
CA GLN A 11 2.73 11.69 -6.78
C GLN A 11 3.55 11.19 -5.58
N ASN A 12 4.57 10.39 -5.89
CA ASN A 12 5.45 9.71 -4.96
C ASN A 12 6.07 10.67 -3.92
N LYS A 13 5.64 10.58 -2.66
CA LYS A 13 6.43 11.03 -1.52
C LYS A 13 6.56 9.89 -0.49
N PRO A 14 7.78 9.42 -0.18
CA PRO A 14 8.01 8.47 0.89
C PRO A 14 7.60 9.05 2.25
N GLY A 15 6.88 8.26 3.06
CA GLY A 15 6.50 8.66 4.43
C GLY A 15 5.43 9.75 4.52
N SER A 16 4.68 10.01 3.46
CA SER A 16 3.49 10.86 3.49
C SER A 16 2.33 10.17 2.75
N PRO A 17 1.09 10.26 3.24
CA PRO A 17 -0.06 9.79 2.49
C PRO A 17 -0.12 10.52 1.14
N ASP A 18 -0.54 9.81 0.10
CA ASP A 18 -0.68 10.34 -1.26
C ASP A 18 -1.48 11.67 -1.24
N TYR A 19 -0.90 12.77 -1.75
CA TYR A 19 -1.54 14.09 -1.82
C TYR A 19 -2.30 14.28 -3.14
N CYS A 20 -3.54 14.77 -3.07
CA CYS A 20 -4.38 15.07 -4.23
C CYS A 20 -4.07 16.45 -4.80
N ASN A 21 -3.73 16.52 -6.08
CA ASN A 21 -3.50 17.79 -6.75
C ASN A 21 -4.81 18.33 -7.37
N LYS A 22 -5.42 19.29 -6.67
CA LYS A 22 -6.37 20.36 -7.08
C LYS A 22 -7.72 20.04 -7.77
N SER A 23 -8.68 20.96 -7.51
CA SER A 23 -10.07 20.98 -7.96
C SER A 23 -10.22 21.01 -9.48
N GLY A 24 -11.07 20.13 -10.05
CA GLY A 24 -11.60 20.33 -11.41
C GLY A 24 -11.97 19.09 -12.22
N ASP A 25 -11.55 17.89 -11.85
CA ASP A 25 -11.68 16.74 -12.77
C ASP A 25 -13.11 16.18 -12.85
N GLN A 26 -13.73 16.37 -14.01
CA GLN A 26 -15.05 15.84 -14.38
C GLN A 26 -14.94 14.36 -14.78
N ALA A 27 -16.00 13.59 -14.49
CA ALA A 27 -16.10 12.18 -14.82
C ALA A 27 -16.14 11.93 -16.33
N ILE A 28 -15.33 10.98 -16.83
CA ILE A 28 -15.55 10.36 -18.15
C ILE A 28 -15.93 8.90 -17.95
N GLY A 29 -17.14 8.57 -18.40
CA GLY A 29 -17.67 7.21 -18.44
C GLY A 29 -17.10 6.38 -19.59
N GLY A 30 -17.14 5.06 -19.43
CA GLY A 30 -16.92 4.09 -20.50
C GLY A 30 -15.46 3.81 -20.81
N ASP A 31 -14.86 2.84 -20.09
CA ASP A 31 -14.27 1.63 -20.68
C ASP A 31 -13.34 0.91 -19.68
N ASN A 32 -13.22 -0.39 -19.92
CA ASN A 32 -12.81 -1.44 -19.01
C ASN A 32 -11.31 -1.47 -18.68
N GLN A 33 -10.76 -0.41 -18.07
CA GLN A 33 -9.42 -0.37 -17.44
C GLN A 33 -9.39 0.72 -16.34
N ARG A 34 -9.47 0.36 -15.05
CA ARG A 34 -9.40 1.35 -13.96
C ARG A 34 -8.14 1.19 -13.09
N ASN A 35 -7.01 1.60 -13.64
CA ASN A 35 -5.93 2.23 -12.87
C ASN A 35 -5.59 3.54 -13.60
N PRO A 36 -5.54 4.72 -12.94
CA PRO A 36 -5.31 5.98 -13.65
C PRO A 36 -3.94 5.95 -14.33
N LYS A 37 -3.89 6.19 -15.64
CA LYS A 37 -2.65 6.49 -16.35
C LYS A 37 -2.17 7.86 -15.90
N CYS A 38 -1.15 7.91 -15.04
CA CYS A 38 -0.36 9.13 -14.84
C CYS A 38 0.37 9.43 -16.15
N SER A 39 -0.21 10.26 -17.01
CA SER A 39 0.47 10.75 -18.20
C SER A 39 1.54 11.74 -17.74
N GLY A 40 2.81 11.46 -18.06
CA GLY A 40 3.93 12.33 -17.75
C GLY A 40 3.72 13.70 -18.38
N GLY A 41 3.36 14.68 -17.55
CA GLY A 41 3.37 16.09 -17.89
C GLY A 41 4.54 16.76 -17.20
N THR A 42 5.47 17.32 -17.97
CA THR A 42 6.38 18.35 -17.49
C THR A 42 5.55 19.58 -17.14
N ASP A 43 5.33 19.86 -15.85
CA ASP A 43 4.56 21.04 -15.44
C ASP A 43 5.44 22.31 -15.54
N PRO A 44 5.06 23.34 -16.32
CA PRO A 44 5.91 24.49 -16.62
C PRO A 44 5.68 25.70 -15.70
N ASN A 45 5.32 25.52 -14.42
CA ASN A 45 5.00 26.66 -13.56
C ASN A 45 5.62 26.57 -12.15
N THR A 46 6.92 26.86 -12.08
CA THR A 46 7.64 27.16 -10.83
C THR A 46 7.39 28.62 -10.42
N ASN A 47 6.40 28.87 -9.56
CA ASN A 47 6.26 30.13 -8.83
C ASN A 47 5.60 29.93 -7.45
N GLY A 48 6.04 28.89 -6.74
CA GLY A 48 5.77 28.70 -5.33
C GLY A 48 7.04 28.17 -4.68
N THR A 49 7.43 28.75 -3.54
CA THR A 49 8.49 28.20 -2.67
C THR A 49 8.00 26.91 -2.03
N ASP A 50 7.93 25.85 -2.83
CA ASP A 50 7.76 24.48 -2.35
C ASP A 50 9.16 23.98 -1.93
N THR A 51 9.34 23.74 -0.64
CA THR A 51 10.56 23.12 -0.12
C THR A 51 10.54 21.64 -0.50
N TYR A 52 11.02 21.31 -1.70
CA TYR A 52 11.15 19.92 -2.16
C TYR A 52 12.26 19.21 -1.37
N THR A 53 11.92 18.19 -0.60
CA THR A 53 12.93 17.26 -0.08
C THR A 53 13.37 16.36 -1.23
N SER A 54 14.64 16.47 -1.61
CA SER A 54 15.30 15.67 -2.65
C SER A 54 15.02 14.17 -2.49
N THR A 55 14.56 13.51 -3.57
CA THR A 55 14.31 12.05 -3.66
C THR A 55 15.58 11.22 -3.90
N ILE A 56 16.76 11.79 -3.63
CA ILE A 56 18.02 11.05 -3.65
C ILE A 56 18.00 10.03 -2.49
N GLY A 57 17.74 8.75 -2.80
CA GLY A 57 17.93 7.64 -1.87
C GLY A 57 16.82 6.57 -1.75
N VAL A 58 15.69 6.70 -2.46
CA VAL A 58 14.62 5.69 -2.43
C VAL A 58 14.35 5.18 -3.85
N ALA A 59 14.69 3.93 -4.12
CA ALA A 59 14.43 3.30 -5.41
C ALA A 59 12.91 3.14 -5.61
N ASN A 60 12.37 3.79 -6.65
CA ASN A 60 11.00 3.60 -7.12
C ASN A 60 11.03 2.63 -8.29
N PHE A 61 10.85 1.34 -8.00
CA PHE A 61 10.76 0.28 -9.01
C PHE A 61 9.41 0.33 -9.73
N PRO A 62 9.26 -0.30 -10.91
CA PRO A 62 7.96 -0.39 -11.58
C PRO A 62 6.92 -1.14 -10.74
N LEU A 63 5.69 -0.61 -10.66
CA LEU A 63 4.57 -1.29 -10.01
C LEU A 63 4.16 -2.50 -10.85
N THR A 64 4.50 -3.71 -10.39
CA THR A 64 4.32 -4.95 -11.16
C THR A 64 3.42 -5.95 -10.43
N PHE A 65 2.22 -6.18 -10.97
CA PHE A 65 1.26 -7.16 -10.45
C PHE A 65 1.60 -8.57 -10.95
N ARG A 66 2.19 -9.39 -10.08
CA ARG A 66 2.59 -10.77 -10.42
C ARG A 66 1.45 -11.77 -10.24
N PHE A 67 0.48 -11.50 -9.37
CA PHE A 67 -0.58 -12.46 -9.05
C PHE A 67 -1.80 -12.25 -9.93
N ARG A 68 -2.04 -11.00 -10.37
CA ARG A 68 -3.10 -10.60 -11.31
C ARG A 68 -4.49 -11.10 -10.93
N ASN A 69 -4.77 -11.14 -9.63
CA ASN A 69 -5.99 -11.73 -9.07
C ASN A 69 -6.92 -10.70 -8.42
N GLY A 70 -6.53 -9.42 -8.38
CA GLY A 70 -7.32 -8.34 -7.80
C GLY A 70 -7.53 -8.46 -6.28
N GLN A 71 -6.72 -9.27 -5.60
CA GLN A 71 -6.78 -9.50 -4.15
C GLN A 71 -5.76 -8.63 -3.41
N CYS A 72 -5.90 -8.60 -2.09
CA CYS A 72 -4.95 -7.94 -1.17
C CYS A 72 -3.49 -8.37 -1.40
N THR A 73 -3.28 -9.64 -1.72
CA THR A 73 -1.95 -10.24 -1.96
C THR A 73 -1.23 -9.66 -3.18
N ASP A 74 -1.96 -9.35 -4.24
CA ASP A 74 -1.40 -8.81 -5.48
C ASP A 74 -0.91 -7.36 -5.28
N TRP A 75 -1.72 -6.53 -4.61
CA TRP A 75 -1.32 -5.18 -4.26
C TRP A 75 -0.16 -5.16 -3.27
N ALA A 76 -0.23 -5.97 -2.20
CA ALA A 76 0.81 -6.00 -1.18
C ALA A 76 2.18 -6.36 -1.77
N ASP A 77 2.24 -7.38 -2.64
CA ASP A 77 3.47 -7.75 -3.35
C ASP A 77 3.94 -6.63 -4.30
N ALA A 78 3.05 -6.12 -5.15
CA ALA A 78 3.40 -5.11 -6.14
C ALA A 78 3.88 -3.79 -5.51
N ARG A 79 3.13 -3.27 -4.51
CA ARG A 79 3.43 -2.01 -3.84
C ARG A 79 4.66 -2.13 -2.95
N TYR A 80 4.84 -3.24 -2.23
CA TYR A 80 6.04 -3.44 -1.43
C TYR A 80 7.30 -3.51 -2.33
N ALA A 81 7.22 -4.23 -3.44
CA ALA A 81 8.32 -4.30 -4.41
C ALA A 81 8.57 -2.96 -5.12
N GLN A 82 7.53 -2.16 -5.38
CA GLN A 82 7.67 -0.80 -5.92
C GLN A 82 8.58 0.07 -5.03
N ILE A 83 8.43 -0.04 -3.71
CA ILE A 83 9.16 0.78 -2.72
C ILE A 83 10.53 0.17 -2.37
N THR A 84 10.65 -1.15 -2.37
CA THR A 84 11.83 -1.85 -1.82
C THR A 84 12.68 -2.57 -2.85
N GLY A 85 12.10 -2.91 -4.00
CA GLY A 85 12.71 -3.80 -5.00
C GLY A 85 12.53 -5.28 -4.69
N HIS A 86 11.80 -5.63 -3.62
CA HIS A 86 11.64 -7.02 -3.18
C HIS A 86 10.21 -7.51 -3.40
N HIS A 87 10.06 -8.43 -4.33
CA HIS A 87 8.88 -9.27 -4.44
C HIS A 87 8.97 -10.45 -3.47
N ILE A 88 7.82 -10.92 -2.98
CA ILE A 88 7.76 -12.17 -2.20
C ILE A 88 8.04 -13.39 -3.08
N SER A 89 8.63 -14.44 -2.52
CA SER A 89 8.94 -15.69 -3.26
C SER A 89 7.87 -16.77 -3.13
N TRP A 90 6.76 -16.47 -2.45
CA TRP A 90 5.65 -17.41 -2.20
C TRP A 90 4.33 -16.90 -2.77
N TYR A 91 3.32 -17.78 -2.75
CA TYR A 91 1.96 -17.53 -3.18
C TYR A 91 0.96 -18.06 -2.14
N GLY A 92 -0.32 -17.74 -2.35
CA GLY A 92 -1.43 -18.24 -1.54
C GLY A 92 -2.07 -17.17 -0.65
N ASP A 93 -3.01 -17.63 0.18
CA ASP A 93 -3.79 -16.79 1.09
C ASP A 93 -2.92 -15.96 2.03
N ALA A 94 -3.40 -14.77 2.36
CA ALA A 94 -2.76 -13.82 3.27
C ALA A 94 -2.36 -14.44 4.61
N ARG A 95 -3.21 -15.29 5.20
CA ARG A 95 -2.95 -15.97 6.49
C ARG A 95 -1.65 -16.78 6.51
N LEU A 96 -1.18 -17.25 5.35
CA LEU A 96 0.03 -18.06 5.24
C LEU A 96 1.32 -17.21 5.17
N TRP A 97 1.22 -15.90 4.96
CA TRP A 97 2.38 -15.06 4.65
C TRP A 97 3.39 -14.98 5.79
N THR A 98 2.93 -14.93 7.05
CA THR A 98 3.83 -15.00 8.22
C THR A 98 4.67 -16.27 8.20
N ALA A 99 4.04 -17.44 8.04
CA ALA A 99 4.73 -18.72 8.03
C ALA A 99 5.68 -18.87 6.82
N ARG A 100 5.27 -18.34 5.66
CA ARG A 100 6.10 -18.37 4.43
C ARG A 100 7.28 -17.42 4.50
N ALA A 101 7.11 -16.25 5.11
CA ALA A 101 8.20 -15.32 5.38
C ALA A 101 9.27 -15.97 6.27
N LEU A 102 8.86 -16.61 7.38
CA LEU A 102 9.76 -17.37 8.24
C LEU A 102 10.47 -18.49 7.47
N ALA A 103 9.72 -19.31 6.72
CA ALA A 103 10.28 -20.43 5.97
C ALA A 103 11.24 -20.00 4.85
N SER A 104 11.13 -18.77 4.33
CA SER A 104 12.02 -18.26 3.29
C SER A 104 13.45 -17.99 3.78
N GLY A 105 13.64 -17.79 5.10
CA GLY A 105 14.91 -17.41 5.72
C GLY A 105 15.44 -16.02 5.35
N GLN A 106 14.73 -15.27 4.50
CA GLN A 106 15.17 -13.98 3.94
C GLN A 106 14.31 -12.80 4.40
N TRP A 107 13.19 -13.09 5.07
CA TRP A 107 12.25 -12.09 5.54
C TRP A 107 12.22 -12.10 7.07
N THR A 108 12.21 -10.91 7.64
CA THR A 108 11.99 -10.72 9.06
C THR A 108 10.50 -10.77 9.34
N VAL A 109 10.12 -11.42 10.43
CA VAL A 109 8.75 -11.40 10.98
C VAL A 109 8.81 -10.76 12.36
N SER A 110 7.91 -9.82 12.63
CA SER A 110 7.86 -9.11 13.90
C SER A 110 6.44 -8.78 14.33
N LYS A 111 6.27 -8.57 15.63
CA LYS A 111 5.06 -7.99 16.23
C LYS A 111 5.06 -6.46 16.23
N SER A 112 6.21 -5.83 15.99
CA SER A 112 6.34 -4.38 15.90
C SER A 112 6.38 -3.92 14.44
N PRO A 113 5.66 -2.84 14.09
CA PRO A 113 5.63 -2.35 12.72
C PRO A 113 6.93 -1.67 12.30
N LYS A 114 7.19 -1.68 11.00
CA LYS A 114 8.28 -0.94 10.34
C LYS A 114 7.76 -0.28 9.06
N VAL A 115 8.34 0.84 8.65
CA VAL A 115 8.07 1.45 7.33
C VAL A 115 9.26 1.21 6.38
N PRO A 116 9.03 0.70 5.16
CA PRO A 116 7.84 -0.06 4.75
C PRO A 116 7.89 -1.48 5.33
N SER A 117 6.73 -2.05 5.60
CA SER A 117 6.54 -3.49 5.86
C SER A 117 5.19 -3.93 5.31
N ILE A 118 4.98 -5.23 5.22
CA ILE A 118 3.68 -5.81 4.91
C ILE A 118 3.05 -6.23 6.23
N ILE A 119 1.89 -5.66 6.57
CA ILE A 119 1.09 -6.17 7.69
C ILE A 119 0.36 -7.43 7.25
N VAL A 120 0.33 -8.44 8.10
CA VAL A 120 -0.41 -9.69 7.94
C VAL A 120 -1.45 -9.76 9.05
N LEU A 121 -2.73 -9.82 8.67
CA LEU A 121 -3.85 -10.03 9.56
C LEU A 121 -4.33 -11.47 9.45
N GLN A 122 -4.28 -12.18 10.58
CA GLN A 122 -4.83 -13.52 10.69
C GLN A 122 -6.37 -13.50 10.66
N PRO A 123 -7.03 -14.62 10.33
CA PRO A 123 -8.49 -14.69 10.28
C PRO A 123 -9.12 -14.22 11.60
N GLY A 124 -10.13 -13.36 11.50
CA GLY A 124 -10.80 -12.75 12.65
C GLY A 124 -10.13 -11.48 13.20
N ALA A 125 -8.87 -11.20 12.85
CA ALA A 125 -8.20 -9.98 13.28
C ALA A 125 -8.69 -8.77 12.48
N GLN A 126 -9.20 -7.75 13.18
CA GLN A 126 -9.55 -6.43 12.62
C GLN A 126 -10.45 -6.51 11.36
N GLY A 127 -11.36 -7.48 11.31
CA GLY A 127 -12.29 -7.67 10.18
C GLY A 127 -11.76 -8.54 9.03
N ALA A 128 -10.57 -9.15 9.17
CA ALA A 128 -10.05 -10.11 8.21
C ALA A 128 -10.90 -11.39 8.14
N GLY A 129 -11.29 -11.77 6.92
CA GLY A 129 -12.02 -13.01 6.65
C GLY A 129 -11.14 -14.26 6.75
N GLY A 130 -11.72 -15.42 6.41
CA GLY A 130 -11.03 -16.73 6.46
C GLY A 130 -9.66 -16.81 5.76
N PRO A 131 -9.45 -16.17 4.59
CA PRO A 131 -8.14 -16.12 3.94
C PRO A 131 -7.09 -15.25 4.66
N GLY A 132 -7.48 -14.48 5.68
CA GLY A 132 -6.67 -13.40 6.26
C GLY A 132 -6.68 -12.14 5.38
N HIS A 133 -5.84 -11.17 5.73
CA HIS A 133 -5.63 -9.96 4.94
C HIS A 133 -4.17 -9.51 5.00
N VAL A 134 -3.66 -8.89 3.92
CA VAL A 134 -2.34 -8.27 3.87
C VAL A 134 -2.40 -6.89 3.24
N ALA A 135 -1.55 -6.00 3.71
CA ALA A 135 -1.47 -4.62 3.23
C ALA A 135 -0.06 -4.06 3.40
N VAL A 136 0.25 -2.94 2.72
CA VAL A 136 1.55 -2.27 2.89
C VAL A 136 1.41 -1.17 3.92
N VAL A 137 2.29 -1.18 4.92
CA VAL A 137 2.43 -0.10 5.90
C VAL A 137 3.16 1.07 5.25
N GLU A 138 2.42 2.15 5.02
CA GLU A 138 2.93 3.38 4.39
C GLU A 138 3.49 4.34 5.45
N THR A 139 2.82 4.46 6.61
CA THR A 139 3.27 5.25 7.76
C THR A 139 2.86 4.61 9.09
N ILE A 140 3.57 4.97 10.17
CA ILE A 140 3.18 4.65 11.56
C ILE A 140 2.70 5.94 12.21
N ASN A 141 1.48 5.94 12.73
CA ASN A 141 0.84 7.10 13.35
C ASN A 141 1.35 7.33 14.78
N GLU A 142 1.11 8.52 15.33
CA GLU A 142 1.51 8.87 16.71
C GLU A 142 0.85 7.94 17.74
N ASP A 143 -0.41 7.56 17.52
CA ASP A 143 -1.18 6.62 18.35
C ASP A 143 -0.74 5.14 18.16
N LYS A 144 0.33 4.90 17.42
CA LYS A 144 0.91 3.58 17.09
C LYS A 144 0.05 2.69 16.19
N SER A 145 -1.06 3.18 15.67
CA SER A 145 -1.71 2.55 14.52
C SER A 145 -0.83 2.69 13.27
N VAL A 146 -1.07 1.84 12.28
CA VAL A 146 -0.35 1.81 11.01
C VAL A 146 -1.30 2.17 9.89
N TYR A 147 -0.97 3.23 9.16
CA TYR A 147 -1.71 3.63 7.97
C TYR A 147 -1.24 2.76 6.80
N THR A 148 -2.20 2.17 6.10
CA THR A 148 -1.93 1.13 5.10
C THR A 148 -2.60 1.40 3.77
N SER A 149 -1.97 0.94 2.68
CA SER A 149 -2.58 0.79 1.36
C SER A 149 -3.00 -0.66 1.14
N ASN A 150 -4.25 -0.86 0.69
CA ASN A 150 -4.95 -2.14 0.72
C ASN A 150 -5.68 -2.39 -0.59
N TYR A 151 -5.95 -3.66 -0.89
CA TYR A 151 -6.80 -4.03 -2.03
C TYR A 151 -7.81 -5.07 -1.59
N ASN A 152 -9.02 -5.00 -2.13
CA ASN A 152 -10.11 -5.91 -1.76
C ASN A 152 -10.38 -6.00 -0.24
N PHE A 153 -10.27 -4.87 0.45
CA PHE A 153 -10.60 -4.77 1.87
C PHE A 153 -11.39 -3.49 2.14
N ARG A 154 -12.39 -3.60 3.02
CA ARG A 154 -13.33 -2.49 3.27
C ARG A 154 -12.95 -1.72 4.54
N PHE A 155 -12.77 -0.41 4.39
CA PHE A 155 -12.60 0.54 5.49
C PHE A 155 -13.65 1.65 5.39
N GLY A 156 -14.43 1.86 6.45
CA GLY A 156 -15.41 2.95 6.52
C GLY A 156 -16.39 2.99 5.34
N GLY A 157 -16.79 1.81 4.83
CA GLY A 157 -17.66 1.67 3.66
C GLY A 157 -16.97 1.75 2.30
N LYS A 158 -15.68 2.09 2.23
CA LYS A 158 -14.88 2.18 0.99
C LYS A 158 -14.04 0.91 0.79
N GLY A 159 -13.79 0.54 -0.47
CA GLY A 159 -13.06 -0.68 -0.85
C GLY A 159 -13.97 -1.78 -1.43
N GLY A 160 -13.40 -2.95 -1.70
CA GLY A 160 -14.07 -4.07 -2.39
C GLY A 160 -13.19 -4.66 -3.49
N VAL A 161 -13.69 -5.68 -4.19
CA VAL A 161 -12.89 -6.45 -5.16
C VAL A 161 -12.25 -5.54 -6.21
N GLY A 162 -10.92 -5.60 -6.32
CA GLY A 162 -10.17 -4.76 -7.27
C GLY A 162 -10.12 -3.26 -6.92
N ILE A 163 -10.50 -2.86 -5.71
CA ILE A 163 -10.53 -1.46 -5.29
C ILE A 163 -9.42 -1.21 -4.26
N LEU A 164 -8.57 -0.23 -4.57
CA LEU A 164 -7.60 0.34 -3.64
C LEU A 164 -8.32 1.07 -2.52
N SER A 165 -7.98 0.74 -1.28
CA SER A 165 -8.48 1.43 -0.11
C SER A 165 -7.35 1.71 0.87
N TYR A 166 -7.56 2.69 1.73
CA TYR A 166 -6.59 3.09 2.74
C TYR A 166 -7.28 3.11 4.10
N GLY A 167 -6.53 2.74 5.13
CA GLY A 167 -7.05 2.70 6.48
C GLY A 167 -5.99 2.34 7.50
N ASP A 168 -6.34 2.56 8.76
CA ASP A 168 -5.48 2.29 9.88
C ASP A 168 -5.78 0.91 10.46
N PHE A 169 -4.75 0.09 10.60
CA PHE A 169 -4.76 -1.09 11.45
C PHE A 169 -3.94 -0.84 12.71
N ARG A 170 -4.10 -1.69 13.73
CA ARG A 170 -3.30 -1.64 14.95
C ARG A 170 -2.47 -2.92 15.10
N PRO A 171 -1.21 -2.83 15.56
CA PRO A 171 -0.48 -3.99 16.09
C PRO A 171 -1.29 -4.65 17.23
N GLY A 172 -1.12 -5.96 17.41
CA GLY A 172 -1.80 -6.72 18.47
C GLY A 172 -1.98 -8.19 18.13
N ASP A 173 -2.92 -8.84 18.81
CA ASP A 173 -3.23 -10.25 18.60
C ASP A 173 -3.69 -10.52 17.16
N GLY A 174 -3.16 -11.59 16.58
CA GLY A 174 -3.44 -11.94 15.18
C GLY A 174 -2.82 -11.02 14.14
N VAL A 175 -1.91 -10.13 14.53
CA VAL A 175 -1.18 -9.23 13.62
C VAL A 175 0.30 -9.56 13.63
N ASP A 176 0.89 -9.65 12.44
CA ASP A 176 2.32 -9.71 12.20
C ASP A 176 2.74 -8.66 11.18
N PHE A 177 4.02 -8.31 11.17
CA PHE A 177 4.66 -7.49 10.16
C PHE A 177 5.80 -8.28 9.54
N ILE A 178 5.87 -8.26 8.21
CA ILE A 178 6.96 -8.90 7.47
C ILE A 178 7.68 -7.87 6.59
N TRP A 179 9.01 -7.98 6.52
CA TRP A 179 9.81 -7.15 5.62
C TRP A 179 11.11 -7.85 5.26
N ARG A 180 11.74 -7.36 4.20
CA ARG A 180 13.11 -7.69 3.83
C ARG A 180 13.92 -6.40 3.81
N ASP A 181 15.08 -6.44 4.45
CA ASP A 181 16.04 -5.33 4.39
C ASP A 181 16.73 -5.33 3.02
N LYS A 182 17.15 -4.12 2.59
CA LYS A 182 17.79 -3.88 1.29
C LYS A 182 19.13 -4.60 1.17
#